data_AF-A0A958LGX6-F1
#
_entry.id   AF-A0A958LGX6-F1
#
_cell.length_a   1.000
_cell.length_b   1.000
_cell.length_c   1.000
_cell.angle_alpha   90.00
_cell.angle_beta   90.00
_cell.angle_gamma   90.00
#
_symmetry.space_group_name_H-M   'P 1'
#
loop_
_entity.id
_entity.type
_entity.pdbx_description
1 polymer ?
#
loop_
_entity_poly.entity_id
_entity_poly.type
_entity_poly.pdbx_seq_one_letter_code
_entity_poly.pdbx_strand_id
1 'polypeptide(L)'
;MSQNRNSPKSKNQKIQKSSLSNSKGHESNKVRKNSPIVCRCNNVSQERIEKAIVRGCRDLNRIFDATSAGVGACGGSCRIYLARMLESYLRKGEFPTEVRPQANKK
;
A
#
# COMPACT_ATOMS: atom_id res chain seq x y z
N MET A 1 -16.01 -40.37 43.77
CA MET A 1 -15.37 -39.04 43.63
C MET A 1 -14.00 -39.25 43.01
N SER A 2 -13.51 -38.57 41.99
CA SER A 2 -14.10 -37.82 40.88
C SER A 2 -12.94 -37.67 39.89
N GLN A 3 -13.21 -38.03 38.63
CA GLN A 3 -12.57 -37.50 37.42
C GLN A 3 -11.13 -37.92 37.10
N ASN A 4 -11.07 -39.07 36.42
CA ASN A 4 -10.25 -39.32 35.24
C ASN A 4 -10.25 -38.09 34.29
N ARG A 5 -9.09 -37.48 34.08
CA ARG A 5 -8.90 -36.36 33.13
C ARG A 5 -8.20 -36.86 31.87
N ASN A 6 -8.99 -37.48 31.00
CA ASN A 6 -8.70 -37.57 29.57
C ASN A 6 -8.86 -36.17 28.94
N SER A 7 -7.77 -35.56 28.47
CA SER A 7 -7.85 -34.42 27.55
C SER A 7 -7.58 -34.90 26.11
N PRO A 8 -8.51 -34.67 25.17
CA PRO A 8 -8.35 -35.08 23.79
C PRO A 8 -7.48 -34.11 22.98
N LYS A 9 -6.82 -34.70 21.99
CA LYS A 9 -6.15 -34.12 20.82
C LYS A 9 -6.74 -32.77 20.36
N SER A 10 -5.87 -31.82 20.05
CA SER A 10 -6.11 -30.96 18.88
C SER A 10 -4.83 -30.82 18.06
N LYS A 11 -4.89 -31.42 16.89
CA LYS A 11 -3.89 -31.42 15.84
C LYS A 11 -4.02 -30.13 15.03
N ASN A 12 -2.91 -29.69 14.45
CA ASN A 12 -2.84 -28.93 13.20
C ASN A 12 -3.56 -27.57 13.15
N GLN A 13 -2.78 -26.49 13.17
CA GLN A 13 -2.95 -25.48 12.12
C GLN A 13 -1.62 -25.22 11.40
N LYS A 14 -1.55 -25.89 10.27
CA LYS A 14 -0.55 -25.77 9.21
C LYS A 14 -0.76 -24.41 8.53
N ILE A 15 -0.04 -23.37 8.98
CA ILE A 15 0.01 -22.12 8.22
C ILE A 15 1.02 -22.32 7.10
N GLN A 16 0.51 -22.80 5.97
CA GLN A 16 1.18 -22.71 4.68
C GLN A 16 1.27 -21.22 4.34
N LYS A 17 2.45 -20.60 4.51
CA LYS A 17 2.75 -19.37 3.76
C LYS A 17 3.23 -19.80 2.38
N SER A 18 2.23 -20.08 1.55
CA SER A 18 2.33 -20.05 0.11
C SER A 18 3.05 -18.77 -0.31
N SER A 19 4.20 -18.95 -0.95
CA SER A 19 4.53 -18.46 -2.29
C SER A 19 4.01 -17.09 -2.72
N LEU A 20 4.90 -16.40 -3.45
CA LEU A 20 4.77 -15.11 -4.13
C LEU A 20 5.17 -13.93 -3.22
N SER A 21 6.30 -13.28 -3.51
CA SER A 21 6.27 -12.31 -4.59
C SER A 21 7.50 -12.36 -5.50
N ASN A 22 7.23 -12.81 -6.72
CA ASN A 22 8.06 -12.71 -7.91
C ASN A 22 8.61 -11.29 -8.07
N SER A 23 9.93 -11.13 -7.97
CA SER A 23 10.66 -9.88 -8.18
C SER A 23 10.82 -9.59 -9.68
N LYS A 24 9.72 -9.25 -10.36
CA LYS A 24 9.79 -8.61 -11.67
C LYS A 24 9.99 -7.12 -11.47
N GLY A 25 11.24 -6.68 -11.57
CA GLY A 25 11.62 -5.28 -11.64
C GLY A 25 11.09 -4.67 -12.93
N HIS A 26 10.04 -3.86 -12.82
CA HIS A 26 9.58 -3.03 -13.92
C HIS A 26 10.25 -1.66 -13.82
N GLU A 27 11.25 -1.47 -14.68
CA GLU A 27 11.97 -0.23 -14.91
C GLU A 27 11.00 0.86 -15.40
N SER A 28 10.47 1.66 -14.48
CA SER A 28 9.66 2.84 -14.79
C SER A 28 10.50 4.11 -14.65
N ASN A 29 11.55 4.25 -15.45
CA ASN A 29 12.38 5.44 -15.49
C ASN A 29 11.70 6.56 -16.30
N LYS A 30 10.64 7.15 -15.74
CA LYS A 30 10.07 8.41 -16.27
C LYS A 30 9.99 9.44 -15.15
N VAL A 31 11.10 10.11 -14.89
CA VAL A 31 11.19 11.23 -13.94
C VAL A 31 10.24 12.35 -14.40
N ARG A 32 9.14 12.55 -13.68
CA ARG A 32 8.22 13.66 -13.94
C ARG A 32 8.83 14.93 -13.37
N LYS A 33 9.04 15.97 -14.20
CA LYS A 33 9.62 17.25 -13.78
C LYS A 33 8.77 18.02 -12.73
N ASN A 34 7.53 17.62 -12.50
CA ASN A 34 6.67 18.22 -11.47
C ASN A 34 5.72 17.16 -10.90
N SER A 35 6.08 16.60 -9.75
CA SER A 35 5.32 15.53 -9.08
C SER A 35 4.27 16.16 -8.16
N PRO A 36 2.96 16.00 -8.42
CA PRO A 36 1.93 16.70 -7.65
C PRO A 36 1.91 16.25 -6.17
N ILE A 37 1.52 17.14 -5.26
CA ILE A 37 1.37 16.83 -3.84
C ILE A 37 0.09 16.00 -3.62
N VAL A 38 0.27 14.77 -3.12
CA VAL A 38 -0.84 13.84 -2.82
C VAL A 38 -1.29 13.99 -1.37
N CYS A 39 -0.35 14.13 -0.43
CA CYS A 39 -0.66 14.42 0.97
C CYS A 39 -0.22 15.85 1.31
N ARG A 40 -1.19 16.75 1.48
CA ARG A 40 -0.91 18.16 1.83
C ARG A 40 -0.40 18.32 3.27
N CYS A 41 -0.92 17.53 4.21
CA CYS A 41 -0.61 17.67 5.63
C CYS A 41 0.85 17.34 5.94
N ASN A 42 1.40 16.33 5.27
CA ASN A 42 2.79 15.89 5.44
C ASN A 42 3.66 16.22 4.22
N ASN A 43 3.19 17.12 3.35
CA ASN A 43 3.85 17.56 2.12
C ASN A 43 4.46 16.41 1.27
N VAL A 44 3.70 15.33 1.08
CA VAL A 44 4.15 14.14 0.35
C VAL A 44 3.73 14.24 -1.11
N SER A 45 4.72 14.24 -2.01
CA SER A 45 4.53 14.20 -3.46
C SER A 45 4.21 12.80 -3.97
N GLN A 46 3.59 12.73 -5.14
CA GLN A 46 3.28 11.49 -5.86
C GLN A 46 4.54 10.64 -6.04
N GLU A 47 5.63 11.24 -6.51
CA GLU A 47 6.91 10.56 -6.72
C GLU A 47 7.45 9.89 -5.46
N ARG A 48 7.27 10.50 -4.28
CA ARG A 48 7.70 9.90 -3.02
C ARG A 48 6.94 8.60 -2.72
N ILE A 49 5.65 8.56 -3.05
CA ILE A 49 4.80 7.38 -2.92
C ILE A 49 5.20 6.33 -3.96
N GLU A 50 5.39 6.73 -5.22
CA GLU A 50 5.85 5.84 -6.30
C GLU A 50 7.19 5.19 -5.94
N LYS A 51 8.16 5.97 -5.46
CA LYS A 51 9.45 5.47 -4.96
C LYS A 51 9.27 4.46 -3.82
N ALA A 52 8.35 4.69 -2.89
CA ALA A 52 8.08 3.74 -1.81
C ALA A 52 7.51 2.42 -2.34
N ILE A 53 6.58 2.48 -3.29
CA ILE A 53 5.97 1.30 -3.93
C ILE A 53 7.03 0.52 -4.73
N VAL A 54 7.87 1.21 -5.51
CA VAL A 54 8.98 0.61 -6.29
C VAL A 54 10.02 -0.02 -5.36
N ARG A 55 10.29 0.58 -4.19
CA ARG A 55 11.16 0.00 -3.14
C ARG A 55 10.60 -1.28 -2.52
N GLY A 56 9.37 -1.68 -2.85
CA GLY A 56 8.75 -2.92 -2.38
C GLY A 56 7.61 -2.72 -1.39
N CYS A 57 7.07 -1.51 -1.22
CA CYS A 57 5.85 -1.35 -0.43
C CYS A 57 4.66 -1.98 -1.19
N ARG A 58 4.14 -3.09 -0.66
CA ARG A 58 2.99 -3.83 -1.24
C ARG A 58 1.67 -3.59 -0.51
N ASP A 59 1.71 -2.85 0.60
CA ASP A 59 0.56 -2.58 1.46
C ASP A 59 0.50 -1.11 1.85
N LEU A 60 -0.71 -0.62 2.13
CA LEU A 60 -0.93 0.76 2.57
C LEU A 60 -0.18 1.10 3.86
N ASN A 61 -0.14 0.19 4.83
CA ASN A 61 0.58 0.42 6.09
C ASN A 61 2.07 0.68 5.84
N ARG A 62 2.71 -0.10 4.95
CA ARG A 62 4.11 0.11 4.56
C ARG A 62 4.32 1.46 3.88
N ILE A 63 3.38 1.90 3.06
CA ILE A 63 3.42 3.23 2.44
C ILE A 63 3.31 4.32 3.50
N PHE A 64 2.44 4.16 4.50
CA PHE A 64 2.29 5.10 5.60
C PHE A 64 3.58 5.22 6.41
N ASP A 65 4.19 4.09 6.77
CA ASP A 65 5.48 4.07 7.48
C ASP A 65 6.61 4.70 6.64
N ALA A 66 6.68 4.38 5.35
CA ALA A 66 7.77 4.84 4.49
C ALA A 66 7.66 6.32 4.06
N THR A 67 6.44 6.84 3.95
CA THR A 67 6.20 8.18 3.37
C THR A 67 5.56 9.16 4.33
N SER A 68 5.03 8.69 5.46
CA SER A 68 4.17 9.45 6.38
C SER A 68 2.87 9.94 5.74
N ALA A 69 2.54 9.56 4.50
CA ALA A 69 1.25 9.91 3.92
C ALA A 69 0.12 9.16 4.64
N GLY A 70 -1.03 9.79 4.84
CA GLY A 70 -2.21 9.14 5.43
C GLY A 70 -2.27 9.12 6.97
N VAL A 71 -1.24 9.55 7.68
CA VAL A 71 -1.18 9.56 9.17
C VAL A 71 -1.19 10.96 9.79
N GLY A 72 -1.48 12.00 9.01
CA GLY A 72 -1.56 13.38 9.52
C GLY A 72 -2.86 13.70 10.26
N ALA A 73 -2.87 14.83 10.99
CA ALA A 73 -4.02 15.34 11.74
C ALA A 73 -5.31 15.52 10.92
N CYS A 74 -5.19 15.60 9.60
CA CYS A 74 -6.30 15.69 8.65
C CYS A 74 -7.07 14.37 8.42
N GLY A 75 -6.87 13.35 9.26
CA GLY A 75 -7.61 12.08 9.21
C GLY A 75 -7.28 11.17 8.01
N GLY A 76 -6.25 11.51 7.22
CA GLY A 76 -5.81 10.66 6.11
C GLY A 76 -6.71 10.71 4.86
N SER A 77 -7.28 11.86 4.52
CA SER A 77 -8.05 12.05 3.26
C SER A 77 -7.31 11.60 1.98
N CYS A 78 -5.98 11.54 2.02
CA CYS A 78 -5.15 11.03 0.93
C CYS A 78 -5.11 9.50 0.81
N ARG A 79 -5.58 8.73 1.80
CA ARG A 79 -5.54 7.25 1.81
C ARG A 79 -6.26 6.63 0.61
N ILE A 80 -7.37 7.21 0.16
CA ILE A 80 -8.12 6.76 -1.01
C ILE A 80 -7.24 6.82 -2.28
N TYR A 81 -6.46 7.89 -2.41
CA TYR A 81 -5.54 8.06 -3.54
C TYR A 81 -4.35 7.09 -3.46
N LEU A 82 -3.80 6.89 -2.26
CA LEU A 82 -2.74 5.90 -2.03
C LEU A 82 -3.19 4.50 -2.41
N ALA A 83 -4.42 4.11 -2.02
CA ALA A 83 -5.01 2.83 -2.37
C ALA A 83 -5.15 2.67 -3.89
N ARG A 84 -5.66 3.68 -4.58
CA ARG A 84 -5.77 3.66 -6.06
C ARG A 84 -4.44 3.55 -6.76
N MET A 85 -3.41 4.26 -6.28
CA MET A 85 -2.06 4.19 -6.84
C MET A 85 -1.45 2.80 -6.65
N LEU A 86 -1.55 2.26 -5.44
CA LEU A 86 -1.04 0.93 -5.10
C LEU A 86 -1.75 -0.15 -5.93
N GLU A 87 -3.09 -0.14 -5.95
CA GLU A 87 -3.89 -1.09 -6.75
C GLU A 87 -3.53 -1.01 -8.23
N SER A 88 -3.41 0.18 -8.80
CA SER A 88 -3.02 0.37 -10.21
C SER A 88 -1.64 -0.23 -10.49
N TYR A 89 -0.68 -0.02 -9.59
CA TYR A 89 0.66 -0.57 -9.72
C TYR A 89 0.69 -2.09 -9.57
N LEU A 90 -0.06 -2.65 -8.61
CA LEU A 90 -0.12 -4.10 -8.41
C LEU A 90 -0.82 -4.81 -9.57
N ARG A 91 -1.85 -4.18 -10.15
CA ARG A 91 -2.64 -4.76 -11.24
C ARG A 91 -2.00 -4.59 -12.61
N LYS A 92 -1.50 -3.40 -12.93
CA LYS A 92 -0.99 -3.03 -14.27
C LYS A 92 0.52 -2.86 -14.34
N GLY A 93 1.20 -2.70 -13.19
CA GLY A 93 2.62 -2.34 -13.14
C GLY A 93 2.91 -0.87 -13.42
N GLU A 94 1.88 -0.03 -13.54
CA GLU A 94 2.00 1.38 -13.92
C GLU A 94 1.28 2.30 -12.93
N PHE A 95 1.83 3.50 -12.73
CA PHE A 95 1.22 4.52 -11.89
C PHE A 95 0.24 5.39 -12.68
N PRO A 96 -0.89 5.80 -12.08
CA PRO A 96 -1.84 6.68 -12.74
C PRO A 96 -1.21 8.06 -12.99
N THR A 97 -1.41 8.61 -14.19
CA THR A 97 -0.96 9.97 -14.57
C THR A 97 -1.68 11.07 -13.79
N GLU A 98 -2.91 10.82 -13.35
CA GLU A 98 -3.68 11.74 -12.50
C GLU A 98 -4.14 11.02 -11.23
N VAL A 99 -3.72 11.53 -10.06
CA VAL A 99 -4.03 10.92 -8.77
C VAL A 99 -5.34 11.45 -8.19
N ARG A 100 -5.69 12.70 -8.45
CA ARG A 100 -6.94 13.31 -7.99
C ARG A 100 -7.85 13.54 -9.21
N PRO A 101 -8.98 12.83 -9.33
CA PRO A 101 -9.93 13.14 -10.40
C PRO A 101 -10.37 14.59 -10.20
N GLN A 102 -10.15 15.41 -11.22
CA GLN A 102 -10.71 16.76 -11.24
C GLN A 102 -12.23 16.57 -11.26
N ALA A 103 -12.90 16.84 -10.14
CA ALA A 103 -14.34 16.87 -10.12
C ALA A 103 -14.76 17.97 -11.11
N ASN A 104 -15.22 17.58 -12.30
CA ASN A 104 -15.72 18.51 -13.29
C ASN A 104 -16.77 19.39 -12.60
N LYS A 105 -16.46 20.67 -12.49
CA LYS A 105 -17.42 21.70 -12.09
C LYS A 105 -18.50 21.71 -13.17
N LYS A 106 -19.71 21.28 -12.80
CA LYS A 106 -20.91 21.50 -13.60
C LYS A 106 -21.33 22.95 -13.49
#